data_AF-A0A2L2TXS9-F1
#
_entry.id   AF-A0A2L2TXS9-F1
#
_cell.length_a   1.000
_cell.length_b   1.000
_cell.length_c   1.000
_cell.angle_alpha   90.00
_cell.angle_beta   90.00
_cell.angle_gamma   90.00
#
_symmetry.space_group_name_H-M   'P 1'
#
loop_
_entity.id
_entity.type
_entity.pdbx_description
1 polymer ?
#
loop_
_entity_poly.entity_id
_entity_poly.type
_entity_poly.pdbx_seq_one_letter_code
_entity_poly.pdbx_strand_id
1 'polypeptide(L)'
;MSAQRLDALDRFCLKKANIEIAKLEEDVGFLKRRAATLGCYHKRFPEWPETPSQFEHIQAFIDLLNELGKKGGNSFQIAELKCDLHAQLRKHGCGESEVQHRWYLAIMIQRAVDATISGLHGQIVEFEDDRKRIEKELSNPGNSNTMPTVVKE
;
A
#
# COMPACT_ATOMS: atom_id res chain seq x y z
N MET A 1 -14.75 27.90 22.61
CA MET A 1 -13.37 28.00 22.08
C MET A 1 -13.30 29.22 21.18
N SER A 2 -12.22 30.00 21.18
CA SER A 2 -12.11 31.20 20.33
C SER A 2 -11.84 30.82 18.87
N ALA A 3 -12.36 31.59 17.91
CA ALA A 3 -12.18 31.38 16.47
C ALA A 3 -10.71 31.27 16.04
N GLN A 4 -9.80 31.98 16.73
CA GLN A 4 -8.35 31.89 16.52
C GLN A 4 -7.74 30.52 16.88
N ARG A 5 -8.31 29.81 17.87
CA ARG A 5 -7.83 28.46 18.24
C ARG A 5 -8.31 27.40 17.26
N LEU A 6 -9.48 27.58 16.64
CA LEU A 6 -9.99 26.72 15.58
C LEU A 6 -9.14 26.87 14.31
N ASP A 7 -8.85 28.10 13.87
CA ASP A 7 -7.98 28.38 12.71
C ASP A 7 -6.57 27.77 12.87
N ALA A 8 -5.97 27.87 14.06
CA ALA A 8 -4.66 27.25 14.32
C ALA A 8 -4.70 25.70 14.29
N LEU A 9 -5.78 25.08 14.77
CA LEU A 9 -5.97 23.64 14.74
C LEU A 9 -6.20 23.13 13.32
N ASP A 10 -7.02 23.83 12.54
CA ASP A 10 -7.36 23.46 11.16
C ASP A 10 -6.12 23.55 10.25
N ARG A 11 -5.30 24.60 10.40
CA ARG A 11 -4.00 24.71 9.71
C ARG A 11 -3.04 23.58 10.09
N PHE A 12 -3.03 23.16 11.36
CA PHE A 12 -2.23 22.04 11.81
C PHE A 12 -2.71 20.72 11.17
N CYS A 13 -4.03 20.49 11.15
CA CYS A 13 -4.65 19.34 10.49
C CYS A 13 -4.33 19.29 8.99
N LEU A 14 -4.41 20.42 8.27
CA LEU A 14 -4.02 20.52 6.86
C LEU A 14 -2.55 20.17 6.64
N LYS A 15 -1.66 20.70 7.47
CA LYS A 15 -0.23 20.38 7.37
C LYS A 15 0.01 18.87 7.58
N LYS A 16 -0.68 18.27 8.55
CA LYS A 16 -0.59 16.83 8.80
C LYS A 16 -1.11 16.02 7.61
N ALA A 17 -2.28 16.35 7.06
CA ALA A 17 -2.85 15.67 5.90
C ALA A 17 -1.91 15.71 4.69
N ASN A 18 -1.32 16.88 4.38
CA ASN A 18 -0.36 17.01 3.28
C ASN A 18 0.90 16.14 3.48
N ILE A 19 1.41 16.05 4.73
CA ILE A 19 2.56 15.19 5.05
C ILE A 19 2.20 13.71 4.87
N GLU A 20 1.03 13.28 5.33
CA GLU A 20 0.61 11.87 5.21
C GLU A 20 0.35 11.49 3.75
N ILE A 21 -0.29 12.34 2.94
CA ILE A 21 -0.46 12.12 1.50
C ILE A 21 0.89 11.91 0.82
N ALA A 22 1.86 12.81 1.06
CA ALA A 22 3.18 12.72 0.44
C ALA A 22 3.91 11.41 0.80
N LYS A 23 3.80 10.95 2.05
CA LYS A 23 4.37 9.65 2.48
C LYS A 23 3.70 8.47 1.77
N LEU A 24 2.38 8.48 1.67
CA LEU A 24 1.63 7.41 1.01
C LEU A 24 1.96 7.36 -0.50
N GLU A 25 2.12 8.50 -1.16
CA GLU A 25 2.57 8.58 -2.55
C GLU A 25 3.99 8.03 -2.74
N GLU A 26 4.91 8.33 -1.82
CA GLU A 26 6.26 7.78 -1.81
C GLU A 26 6.24 6.25 -1.66
N ASP A 27 5.43 5.72 -0.74
CA ASP A 27 5.24 4.29 -0.53
C ASP A 27 4.67 3.59 -1.76
N VAL A 28 3.66 4.17 -2.41
CA VAL A 28 3.12 3.67 -3.68
C VAL A 28 4.21 3.66 -4.76
N GLY A 29 4.95 4.74 -4.90
CA GLY A 29 6.05 4.85 -5.87
C GLY A 29 7.14 3.82 -5.62
N PHE A 30 7.51 3.61 -4.35
CA PHE A 30 8.48 2.60 -3.94
C PHE A 30 8.01 1.20 -4.31
N LEU A 31 6.77 0.82 -3.96
CA LEU A 31 6.24 -0.51 -4.23
C LEU A 31 6.16 -0.80 -5.73
N LYS A 32 5.72 0.18 -6.54
CA LYS A 32 5.69 0.04 -8.02
C LYS A 32 7.09 -0.21 -8.59
N ARG A 33 8.09 0.58 -8.18
CA ARG A 33 9.49 0.39 -8.63
C ARG A 33 10.05 -0.97 -8.20
N ARG A 34 9.78 -1.39 -6.97
CA ARG A 34 10.24 -2.68 -6.44
C ARG A 34 9.60 -3.84 -7.19
N ALA A 35 8.29 -3.81 -7.39
CA ALA A 35 7.56 -4.83 -8.13
C ALA A 35 8.00 -4.92 -9.59
N ALA A 36 8.24 -3.77 -10.25
CA ALA A 36 8.79 -3.73 -11.62
C ALA A 36 10.20 -4.35 -11.69
N THR A 37 11.08 -4.02 -10.75
CA THR A 37 12.44 -4.57 -10.68
C THR A 37 12.45 -6.09 -10.49
N LEU A 38 11.51 -6.60 -9.70
CA LEU A 38 11.35 -8.04 -9.47
C LEU A 38 10.62 -8.75 -10.60
N GLY A 39 10.08 -8.00 -11.56
CA GLY A 39 9.34 -8.54 -12.69
C GLY A 39 8.00 -9.11 -12.28
N CYS A 40 7.38 -8.59 -11.21
CA CYS A 40 6.03 -8.99 -10.81
C CYS A 40 5.00 -8.85 -11.94
N TYR A 41 5.29 -8.05 -12.97
CA TYR A 41 4.43 -7.82 -14.14
C TYR A 41 4.87 -8.57 -15.41
N HIS A 42 5.93 -9.39 -15.35
CA HIS A 42 6.46 -10.16 -16.48
C HIS A 42 6.58 -11.64 -16.08
N LYS A 43 6.28 -12.54 -17.02
CA LYS A 43 6.41 -14.00 -16.84
C LYS A 43 7.90 -14.35 -16.72
N ARG A 44 8.49 -14.19 -15.53
CA ARG A 44 9.94 -14.20 -15.32
C ARG A 44 10.55 -15.59 -15.07
N PHE A 45 9.77 -16.66 -15.12
CA PHE A 45 10.34 -18.01 -15.06
C PHE A 45 10.15 -18.82 -16.36
N PRO A 46 10.61 -18.38 -17.54
CA PRO A 46 10.88 -19.31 -18.63
C PRO A 46 12.33 -19.77 -18.50
N GLU A 47 12.51 -21.02 -18.03
CA GLU A 47 13.79 -21.71 -17.83
C GLU A 47 14.80 -21.00 -16.89
N TRP A 48 15.75 -21.75 -16.32
CA TRP A 48 16.68 -21.24 -15.32
C TRP A 48 17.50 -20.06 -15.88
N PRO A 49 17.32 -18.80 -15.42
CA PRO A 49 18.34 -17.81 -15.69
C PRO A 49 19.57 -18.18 -14.87
N GLU A 50 20.75 -18.22 -15.52
CA GLU A 50 22.03 -18.43 -14.83
C GLU A 50 22.29 -17.32 -13.78
N THR A 51 21.67 -16.15 -13.94
CA THR A 51 21.76 -15.00 -13.03
C THR A 51 20.53 -14.07 -13.14
N PRO A 52 19.96 -13.57 -12.02
CA PRO A 52 20.19 -14.00 -10.65
C PRO A 52 19.70 -15.44 -10.41
N SER A 53 20.31 -16.11 -9.44
CA SER A 53 19.89 -17.46 -9.04
C SER A 53 18.45 -17.48 -8.53
N GLN A 54 17.80 -18.64 -8.60
CA GLN A 54 16.45 -18.82 -8.06
C GLN A 54 16.36 -18.45 -6.57
N PHE A 55 17.41 -18.75 -5.80
CA PHE A 55 17.51 -18.40 -4.39
C PHE A 55 17.42 -16.87 -4.18
N GLU A 56 18.16 -16.11 -4.98
CA GLU A 56 18.13 -14.65 -4.94
C GLU A 56 16.75 -14.10 -5.33
N HIS A 57 16.08 -14.69 -6.33
CA HIS A 57 14.73 -14.31 -6.71
C HIS A 57 13.70 -14.59 -5.60
N ILE A 58 13.74 -15.78 -5.00
CA ILE A 58 12.85 -16.14 -3.91
C ILE A 58 13.09 -15.23 -2.69
N GLN A 59 14.35 -14.98 -2.34
CA GLN A 59 14.70 -14.08 -1.25
C GLN A 59 14.20 -12.67 -1.52
N ALA A 60 14.37 -12.16 -2.75
CA ALA A 60 13.90 -10.84 -3.12
C ALA A 60 12.37 -10.71 -3.08
N PHE A 61 11.63 -11.78 -3.37
CA PHE A 61 10.18 -11.84 -3.16
C PHE A 61 9.80 -11.86 -1.68
N ILE A 62 10.52 -12.60 -0.84
CA ILE A 62 10.32 -12.58 0.62
C ILE A 62 10.53 -11.16 1.17
N ASP A 63 11.57 -10.46 0.70
CA ASP A 63 11.85 -9.09 1.09
C ASP A 63 10.74 -8.12 0.64
N LEU A 64 10.23 -8.28 -0.59
CA LEU A 64 9.06 -7.53 -1.06
C LEU A 64 7.85 -7.78 -0.15
N LEU A 65 7.56 -9.03 0.21
CA LEU A 65 6.44 -9.37 1.09
C LEU A 65 6.58 -8.74 2.49
N ASN A 66 7.81 -8.65 3.02
CA ASN A 66 8.07 -7.92 4.27
C ASN A 66 7.76 -6.42 4.12
N GLU A 67 8.14 -5.82 2.99
CA GLU A 67 7.84 -4.42 2.68
C GLU A 67 6.35 -4.14 2.51
N LEU A 68 5.60 -5.07 1.89
CA LEU A 68 4.14 -4.97 1.83
C LEU A 68 3.53 -5.00 3.23
N GLY A 69 4.02 -5.87 4.11
CA GLY A 69 3.52 -5.95 5.49
C GLY A 69 3.71 -4.66 6.28
N LYS A 70 4.83 -3.96 6.08
CA LYS A 70 5.08 -2.63 6.69
C LYS A 70 4.16 -1.53 6.16
N LYS A 71 3.58 -1.73 4.97
CA LYS A 71 2.77 -0.75 4.24
C LYS A 71 1.28 -1.11 4.20
N GLY A 72 0.82 -1.90 5.18
CA GLY A 72 -0.60 -2.24 5.34
C GLY A 72 -1.09 -3.41 4.45
N GLY A 73 -0.18 -4.18 3.86
CA GLY A 73 -0.53 -5.40 3.13
C GLY A 73 -1.14 -6.48 4.06
N ASN A 74 -1.94 -7.38 3.48
CA ASN A 74 -2.64 -8.42 4.23
C ASN A 74 -1.65 -9.40 4.88
N SER A 75 -1.56 -9.37 6.21
CA SER A 75 -0.59 -10.15 6.99
C SER A 75 -0.77 -11.66 6.85
N PHE A 76 -2.00 -12.15 6.72
CA PHE A 76 -2.28 -13.57 6.55
C PHE A 76 -1.79 -14.05 5.18
N GLN A 77 -2.20 -13.36 4.11
CA GLN A 77 -1.76 -13.67 2.75
C GLN A 77 -0.23 -13.59 2.61
N ILE A 78 0.40 -12.58 3.22
CA ILE A 78 1.86 -12.42 3.24
C ILE A 78 2.54 -13.60 3.94
N ALA A 79 2.00 -14.05 5.07
CA ALA A 79 2.56 -15.17 5.81
C ALA A 79 2.47 -16.48 4.99
N GLU A 80 1.33 -16.76 4.36
CA GLU A 80 1.16 -17.92 3.48
C GLU A 80 2.16 -17.91 2.33
N LEU A 81 2.27 -16.78 1.60
CA LEU A 81 3.20 -16.66 0.49
C LEU A 81 4.66 -16.82 0.93
N LYS A 82 5.04 -16.31 2.11
CA LYS A 82 6.38 -16.53 2.67
C LYS A 82 6.62 -18.00 2.98
N CYS A 83 5.65 -18.70 3.57
CA CYS A 83 5.76 -20.14 3.85
C CYS A 83 6.01 -20.94 2.56
N ASP A 84 5.24 -20.65 1.50
CA ASP A 84 5.38 -21.33 0.21
C ASP A 84 6.73 -21.03 -0.46
N LEU A 85 7.18 -19.78 -0.43
CA LEU A 85 8.48 -19.37 -0.95
C LEU A 85 9.64 -20.07 -0.21
N HIS A 86 9.59 -20.15 1.12
CA HIS A 86 10.57 -20.92 1.89
C HIS A 86 10.52 -22.42 1.58
N ALA A 87 9.34 -22.97 1.27
CA ALA A 87 9.23 -24.36 0.81
C ALA A 87 9.93 -24.56 -0.54
N GLN A 88 9.88 -23.58 -1.45
CA GLN A 88 10.59 -23.64 -2.73
C GLN A 88 12.12 -23.61 -2.58
N LEU A 89 12.67 -22.97 -1.54
CA LEU A 89 14.12 -22.97 -1.27
C LEU A 89 14.68 -24.36 -0.94
N ARG A 90 13.83 -25.28 -0.48
CA ARG A 90 14.24 -26.64 -0.04
C ARG A 90 14.14 -27.69 -1.16
N LYS A 91 13.61 -27.33 -2.32
CA LYS A 91 13.43 -28.27 -3.44
C LYS A 91 14.67 -28.27 -4.34
N HIS A 92 15.25 -29.46 -4.55
CA HIS A 92 16.42 -29.67 -5.42
C HIS A 92 16.06 -30.04 -6.88
N GLY A 93 14.77 -30.11 -7.22
CA GLY A 93 14.30 -30.41 -8.57
C GLY A 93 13.99 -29.18 -9.42
N CYS A 94 13.87 -29.41 -10.73
CA CYS A 94 13.20 -28.50 -11.66
C CYS A 94 12.29 -29.28 -12.61
N GLY A 95 11.23 -29.86 -12.07
CA GLY A 95 10.15 -30.44 -12.88
C GLY A 95 9.19 -29.38 -13.43
N GLU A 96 8.45 -29.72 -14.49
CA GLU A 96 7.44 -28.84 -15.09
C GLU A 96 6.38 -28.35 -14.07
N SER A 97 5.99 -29.23 -13.13
CA SER A 97 5.08 -28.88 -12.04
C SER A 97 5.63 -27.82 -11.08
N GLU A 98 6.95 -27.78 -10.88
CA GLU A 98 7.60 -26.78 -10.04
C GLU A 98 7.68 -25.42 -10.75
N VAL A 99 7.91 -25.42 -12.06
CA VAL A 99 7.85 -24.20 -12.87
C VAL A 99 6.45 -23.58 -12.80
N GLN A 100 5.41 -24.40 -13.01
CA GLN A 100 4.01 -23.95 -12.91
C GLN A 100 3.68 -23.39 -11.52
N HIS A 101 4.12 -24.06 -10.46
CA HIS A 101 3.87 -23.58 -9.09
C HIS A 101 4.61 -22.27 -8.80
N ARG A 102 5.83 -22.08 -9.30
CA ARG A 102 6.57 -20.80 -9.15
C ARG A 102 5.90 -19.66 -9.90
N TRP A 103 5.34 -19.93 -11.09
CA TRP A 103 4.50 -18.95 -11.80
C TRP A 103 3.27 -18.58 -11.01
N TYR A 104 2.60 -19.57 -10.42
CA TYR A 104 1.46 -19.32 -9.53
C TYR A 104 1.86 -18.41 -8.36
N LEU A 105 2.97 -18.68 -7.68
CA LEU A 105 3.46 -17.83 -6.59
C LEU A 105 3.74 -16.39 -7.04
N ALA A 106 4.39 -16.21 -8.19
CA ALA A 106 4.64 -14.88 -8.75
C ALA A 106 3.35 -14.08 -8.99
N ILE A 107 2.32 -14.73 -9.54
CA ILE A 107 1.00 -14.13 -9.76
C ILE A 107 0.36 -13.74 -8.42
N MET A 108 0.44 -14.61 -7.41
CA MET A 108 -0.14 -14.33 -6.11
C MET A 108 0.57 -13.18 -5.38
N ILE A 109 1.90 -13.09 -5.50
CA ILE A 109 2.68 -11.95 -4.99
C ILE A 109 2.28 -10.67 -5.71
N GLN A 110 2.12 -10.71 -7.04
CA GLN A 110 1.65 -9.54 -7.79
C GLN A 110 0.28 -9.07 -7.30
N ARG A 111 -0.66 -9.99 -7.07
CA ARG A 111 -1.98 -9.64 -6.50
C ARG A 111 -1.86 -9.00 -5.13
N ALA A 112 -0.96 -9.47 -4.27
CA ALA A 112 -0.72 -8.86 -2.96
C ALA A 112 -0.14 -7.44 -3.09
N VAL A 113 0.78 -7.21 -4.04
CA VAL A 113 1.30 -5.87 -4.36
C VAL A 113 0.17 -4.95 -4.81
N ASP A 114 -0.62 -5.37 -5.80
CA ASP A 114 -1.69 -4.56 -6.40
C ASP A 114 -2.77 -4.23 -5.36
N ALA A 115 -3.12 -5.19 -4.49
CA ALA A 115 -4.04 -4.97 -3.38
C ALA A 115 -3.50 -3.95 -2.36
N THR A 116 -2.21 -4.05 -2.02
CA THR A 116 -1.57 -3.10 -1.09
C THR A 116 -1.53 -1.70 -1.68
N ILE A 117 -1.16 -1.56 -2.95
CA ILE A 117 -1.17 -0.27 -3.67
C ILE A 117 -2.60 0.31 -3.72
N SER A 118 -3.60 -0.52 -3.99
CA SER A 118 -5.00 -0.10 -3.98
C SER A 118 -5.43 0.44 -2.61
N GLY A 119 -5.05 -0.25 -1.53
CA GLY A 119 -5.31 0.20 -0.16
C GLY A 119 -4.62 1.54 0.18
N LEU A 120 -3.39 1.75 -0.29
CA LEU A 120 -2.69 3.03 -0.13
C LEU A 120 -3.36 4.16 -0.90
N HIS A 121 -3.80 3.93 -2.15
CA HIS A 121 -4.57 4.93 -2.89
C HIS A 121 -5.89 5.27 -2.20
N GLY A 122 -6.57 4.27 -1.59
CA GLY A 122 -7.77 4.52 -0.78
C GLY A 122 -7.50 5.50 0.36
N GLN A 123 -6.40 5.30 1.11
CA GLN A 123 -5.99 6.21 2.18
C GLN A 123 -5.64 7.62 1.65
N ILE A 124 -4.98 7.72 0.50
CA ILE A 124 -4.68 9.01 -0.13
C ILE A 124 -5.98 9.77 -0.41
N VAL A 125 -6.97 9.11 -1.01
CA VAL A 125 -8.28 9.71 -1.30
C VAL A 125 -8.97 10.20 -0.04
N GLU A 126 -8.96 9.41 1.04
CA GLU A 126 -9.52 9.81 2.33
C GLU A 126 -8.84 11.08 2.89
N PHE A 127 -7.50 11.14 2.87
CA PHE A 127 -6.79 12.33 3.32
C PHE A 127 -7.01 13.55 2.41
N GLU A 128 -7.17 13.35 1.10
CA GLU A 128 -7.51 14.43 0.17
C GLU A 128 -8.91 14.99 0.43
N ASP A 129 -9.87 14.13 0.74
CA ASP A 129 -11.24 14.54 1.06
C ASP A 129 -11.30 15.29 2.40
N ASP A 130 -10.57 14.82 3.41
CA ASP A 130 -10.38 15.54 4.67
C ASP A 130 -9.72 16.91 4.44
N ARG A 131 -8.68 16.98 3.61
CA ARG A 131 -8.01 18.24 3.26
C ARG A 131 -9.00 19.23 2.62
N LYS A 132 -9.74 18.80 1.59
CA LYS A 132 -10.75 19.64 0.91
C LYS A 132 -11.83 20.11 1.87
N ARG A 133 -12.27 19.26 2.80
CA ARG A 133 -13.28 19.61 3.82
C ARG A 133 -12.77 20.74 4.71
N ILE A 134 -11.56 20.60 5.27
CA ILE A 134 -10.96 21.61 6.15
C ILE A 134 -10.70 22.93 5.38
N GLU A 135 -10.21 22.87 4.13
CA GLU A 135 -10.01 24.06 3.29
C GLU A 135 -11.31 24.82 3.04
N LYS A 136 -12.42 24.10 2.83
CA LYS A 136 -13.75 24.70 2.64
C LYS A 136 -14.26 25.37 3.92
N GLU A 137 -14.04 24.76 5.08
CA GLU A 137 -14.42 25.32 6.39
C GLU A 137 -13.62 26.60 6.70
N LEU A 138 -12.32 26.60 6.41
CA LEU A 138 -11.47 27.79 6.55
C LEU A 138 -11.84 28.92 5.58
N SER A 139 -12.26 28.58 4.37
CA SER A 139 -12.66 29.58 3.36
C SER A 139 -14.04 30.20 3.63
N ASN A 140 -14.90 29.53 4.41
CA ASN A 140 -16.25 29.98 4.75
C ASN A 140 -16.52 29.92 6.26
N PRO A 141 -15.91 30.82 7.07
CA PRO A 141 -16.09 30.82 8.53
C PRO A 141 -17.52 31.13 9.00
N GLY A 142 -18.42 31.56 8.09
CA GLY A 142 -19.79 31.99 8.40
C GLY A 142 -20.87 30.91 8.44
N ASN A 143 -20.58 29.63 8.13
CA ASN A 143 -21.62 28.58 8.03
C ASN A 143 -21.66 27.62 9.24
N SER A 144 -20.86 27.87 10.27
CA SER A 144 -20.87 27.13 11.55
C SER A 144 -21.90 27.72 12.52
N ASN A 145 -23.19 27.72 12.15
CA ASN A 145 -24.28 28.01 13.09
C ASN A 145 -25.54 27.22 12.70
N THR A 146 -25.49 25.90 12.87
CA THR A 146 -26.70 25.12 13.11
C THR A 146 -26.80 24.83 14.61
N MET A 147 -27.29 25.82 15.37
CA MET A 147 -28.02 25.49 16.58
C MET A 147 -29.29 24.74 16.17
N PRO A 148 -29.67 23.64 16.84
CA PRO A 148 -30.98 23.04 16.63
C PRO A 148 -32.04 24.06 17.06
N THR A 149 -32.90 24.44 16.13
CA THR A 149 -34.08 25.26 16.43
C THR A 149 -34.94 24.48 17.40
N VAL A 150 -34.87 24.84 18.69
CA VAL A 150 -35.86 24.41 19.67
C VAL A 150 -37.16 25.10 19.27
N VAL A 151 -38.06 24.32 18.67
CA VAL A 151 -39.46 24.70 18.48
C VAL A 151 -40.02 24.93 19.87
N LYS A 152 -40.35 26.18 20.19
CA LYS A 152 -41.22 26.50 21.32
C LYS A 152 -42.65 26.51 20.81
N GLU A 153 -43.49 25.91 21.64
CA GLU A 153 -44.93 25.62 21.51
C GLU A 153 -45.77 26.72 20.86
#